data_AF-A0A1I3G8B9-F1
#
_entry.id   AF-A0A1I3G8B9-F1
#
_cell.length_a   1.000
_cell.length_b   1.000
_cell.length_c   1.000
_cell.angle_alpha   90.00
_cell.angle_beta   90.00
_cell.angle_gamma   90.00
#
_symmetry.space_group_name_H-M   'P 1'
#
loop_
_entity.id
_entity.type
_entity.pdbx_description
1 polymer ?
#
loop_
_entity_poly.entity_id
_entity_poly.type
_entity_poly.pdbx_seq_one_letter_code
_entity_poly.pdbx_strand_id
1 'polypeptide(L)'
;MGTEEKLKEAITQAYEAMNELAVELESSRKMAVKIPHAYENKSQLAETFGLSRQCIGNWYSDFEAVVATGRYGPYAILDTQTNVAAFADFIKYRRWFKEKNMAKNIPAFNLIAAINIIIPEQAAR
;
A
#
# COMPACT_ATOMS: atom_id res chain seq x y z
N MET A 1 -9.31 -47.18 13.72
CA MET A 1 -10.11 -45.96 13.44
C MET A 1 -10.95 -46.19 12.21
N GLY A 2 -12.28 -46.20 12.38
CA GLY A 2 -13.23 -46.40 11.30
C GLY A 2 -13.19 -45.24 10.31
N THR A 3 -13.48 -45.53 9.04
CA THR A 3 -13.58 -44.56 7.95
C THR A 3 -14.53 -43.40 8.26
N GLU A 4 -15.58 -43.65 9.04
CA GLU A 4 -16.55 -42.64 9.46
C GLU A 4 -15.97 -41.64 10.48
N GLU A 5 -15.11 -42.09 11.39
CA GLU A 5 -14.43 -41.24 12.38
C GLU A 5 -13.49 -40.25 11.69
N LYS A 6 -12.71 -40.75 10.73
CA LYS A 6 -11.81 -39.94 9.91
C LYS A 6 -12.56 -38.91 9.07
N LEU A 7 -13.76 -39.26 8.59
CA LEU A 7 -14.60 -38.35 7.82
C LEU A 7 -15.13 -37.21 8.70
N LYS A 8 -15.59 -37.52 9.91
CA LYS A 8 -16.05 -36.52 10.89
C LYS A 8 -14.92 -35.58 11.29
N GLU A 9 -13.73 -36.13 11.53
CA GLU A 9 -12.54 -35.35 11.89
C GLU A 9 -12.11 -34.41 10.74
N ALA A 10 -12.13 -34.90 9.50
CA ALA A 10 -11.83 -34.08 8.32
C ALA A 10 -12.86 -32.95 8.09
N ILE A 11 -14.14 -33.23 8.34
CA ILE A 11 -15.19 -32.21 8.24
C ILE A 11 -14.98 -31.13 9.30
N THR A 12 -14.71 -31.50 10.55
CA THR A 12 -14.44 -30.55 11.64
C THR A 12 -13.23 -29.67 11.31
N GLN A 13 -12.13 -30.25 10.84
CA GLN A 13 -10.93 -29.49 10.44
C GLN A 13 -11.22 -28.52 9.29
N ALA A 14 -12.05 -28.92 8.32
CA ALA A 14 -12.46 -28.03 7.23
C ALA A 14 -13.30 -26.85 7.74
N TYR A 15 -14.21 -27.08 8.68
CA TYR A 15 -15.01 -26.01 9.30
C TYR A 15 -14.14 -25.04 10.12
N GLU A 16 -13.17 -25.55 10.88
CA GLU A 16 -12.23 -24.72 11.63
C GLU A 16 -11.37 -23.87 10.70
N ALA A 17 -10.80 -24.46 9.64
CA ALA A 17 -10.03 -23.74 8.64
C ALA A 17 -10.86 -22.66 7.90
N MET A 18 -12.13 -22.94 7.60
CA MET A 18 -13.03 -21.96 7.00
C MET A 18 -13.34 -20.79 7.95
N ASN A 19 -13.49 -21.05 9.25
CA ASN A 19 -13.69 -20.01 10.25
C ASN A 19 -12.42 -19.15 10.43
N GLU A 20 -11.25 -19.77 10.45
CA GLU A 20 -9.96 -19.04 10.50
C GLU A 20 -9.81 -18.14 9.27
N LEU A 21 -10.09 -18.65 8.07
CA LEU A 21 -10.12 -17.87 6.83
C LEU A 21 -11.13 -16.73 6.89
N ALA A 22 -12.32 -16.94 7.45
CA ALA A 22 -13.34 -15.89 7.58
C ALA A 22 -12.89 -14.77 8.54
N VAL A 23 -12.23 -15.13 9.65
CA VAL A 23 -11.66 -14.18 10.62
C VAL A 23 -10.51 -13.37 9.99
N GLU A 24 -9.65 -14.02 9.23
CA GLU A 24 -8.56 -13.37 8.50
C GLU A 24 -9.08 -12.42 7.41
N LEU A 25 -10.13 -12.82 6.70
CA LEU A 25 -10.76 -12.01 5.66
C LEU A 25 -11.51 -10.80 6.24
N GLU A 26 -12.15 -10.97 7.40
CA GLU A 26 -12.79 -9.87 8.13
C GLU A 26 -11.77 -8.91 8.76
N SER A 27 -10.63 -9.43 9.22
CA SER A 27 -9.50 -8.63 9.71
C SER A 27 -8.83 -7.83 8.59
N SER A 28 -8.62 -8.48 7.43
CA SER A 28 -8.13 -7.85 6.20
C SER A 28 -9.08 -6.77 5.69
N ARG A 29 -10.40 -7.02 5.77
CA ARG A 29 -11.45 -6.04 5.42
C ARG A 29 -11.46 -4.85 6.37
N LYS A 30 -11.31 -5.07 7.68
CA LYS A 30 -11.21 -3.98 8.68
C LYS A 30 -9.93 -3.15 8.52
N MET A 31 -8.82 -3.77 8.09
CA MET A 31 -7.59 -3.05 7.72
C MET A 31 -7.73 -2.25 6.42
N ALA A 32 -8.41 -2.81 5.41
CA ALA A 32 -8.69 -2.13 4.15
C ALA A 32 -9.59 -0.88 4.32
N VAL A 33 -10.39 -0.81 5.38
CA VAL A 33 -11.22 0.38 5.73
C VAL A 33 -10.37 1.55 6.25
N LYS A 34 -9.09 1.35 6.60
CA LYS A 34 -8.20 2.39 7.17
C LYS A 34 -7.27 3.07 6.14
N ILE A 35 -7.16 2.53 4.93
CA ILE A 35 -6.50 3.15 3.77
C ILE A 35 -7.63 3.42 2.77
N PRO A 36 -8.04 4.68 2.51
CA PRO A 36 -9.31 4.93 1.84
C PRO A 36 -9.35 4.25 0.48
N HIS A 37 -8.29 4.37 -0.32
CA HIS A 37 -8.13 3.66 -1.59
C HIS A 37 -6.64 3.51 -1.92
N ALA A 38 -6.22 2.40 -2.55
CA ALA A 38 -4.83 2.25 -3.03
C ALA A 38 -4.44 3.33 -4.06
N TYR A 39 -5.45 3.94 -4.68
CA TYR A 39 -5.36 4.98 -5.68
C TYR A 39 -6.22 6.18 -5.29
N GLU A 40 -5.60 7.34 -5.24
CA GLU A 40 -6.25 8.57 -4.78
C GLU A 40 -6.04 9.70 -5.79
N ASN A 41 -7.07 10.54 -5.96
CA ASN A 41 -6.95 11.79 -6.69
C ASN A 41 -6.24 12.86 -5.83
N LYS A 42 -5.85 14.00 -6.44
CA LYS A 42 -5.10 15.06 -5.76
C LYS A 42 -5.80 15.63 -4.51
N SER A 43 -7.14 15.65 -4.48
CA SER A 43 -7.88 16.13 -3.30
C SER A 43 -7.81 15.11 -2.16
N GLN A 44 -7.94 13.83 -2.49
CA GLN A 44 -7.80 12.73 -1.52
C GLN A 44 -6.38 12.66 -0.97
N LEU A 45 -5.35 12.79 -1.81
CA LEU A 45 -3.96 12.88 -1.35
C LEU A 45 -3.74 14.05 -0.38
N ALA A 46 -4.39 15.20 -0.61
CA ALA A 46 -4.29 16.34 0.29
C ALA A 46 -4.82 15.99 1.69
N GLU A 47 -5.94 15.28 1.75
CA GLU A 47 -6.55 14.80 3.00
C GLU A 47 -5.68 13.71 3.66
N THR A 48 -5.27 12.70 2.90
CA THR A 48 -4.46 11.56 3.36
C THR A 48 -3.13 11.99 3.96
N PHE A 49 -2.46 12.98 3.36
CA PHE A 49 -1.15 13.47 3.84
C PHE A 49 -1.26 14.72 4.72
N GLY A 50 -2.46 15.25 4.98
CA GLY A 50 -2.65 16.47 5.78
C GLY A 50 -2.00 17.71 5.15
N LEU A 51 -1.98 17.79 3.81
CA LEU A 51 -1.34 18.86 3.03
C LEU A 51 -2.38 19.76 2.37
N SER A 52 -2.01 21.01 2.08
CA SER A 52 -2.88 21.87 1.29
C SER A 52 -2.94 21.41 -0.17
N ARG A 53 -4.07 21.66 -0.85
CA ARG A 53 -4.23 21.36 -2.28
C ARG A 53 -3.15 22.01 -3.15
N GLN A 54 -2.72 23.22 -2.78
CA GLN A 54 -1.64 23.92 -3.48
C GLN A 54 -0.29 23.21 -3.29
N CYS A 55 -0.02 22.71 -2.09
CA CYS A 55 1.18 21.92 -1.80
C CYS A 55 1.19 20.64 -2.65
N ILE A 56 0.06 19.91 -2.66
CA ILE A 56 -0.11 18.73 -3.51
C ILE A 56 0.11 19.08 -4.98
N GLY A 57 -0.49 20.15 -5.50
CA GLY A 57 -0.32 20.56 -6.89
C GLY A 57 1.15 20.73 -7.29
N ASN A 58 1.93 21.47 -6.49
CA ASN A 58 3.35 21.68 -6.73
C ASN A 58 4.16 20.37 -6.65
N TRP A 59 3.84 19.52 -5.67
CA TRP A 59 4.57 18.26 -5.44
C TRP A 59 4.19 17.20 -6.46
N TYR A 60 2.99 17.28 -7.04
CA TYR A 60 2.53 16.37 -8.07
C TYR A 60 3.33 16.52 -9.36
N SER A 61 3.63 17.75 -9.79
CA SER A 61 4.49 17.98 -10.95
C SER A 61 5.90 17.43 -10.73
N ASP A 62 6.46 17.61 -9.53
CA ASP A 62 7.74 17.00 -9.14
C ASP A 62 7.64 15.45 -9.20
N PHE A 63 6.51 14.87 -8.77
CA PHE A 63 6.28 13.42 -8.78
C PHE A 63 6.17 12.85 -10.19
N GLU A 64 5.40 13.48 -11.08
CA GLU A 64 5.30 13.09 -12.50
C GLU A 64 6.68 13.04 -13.17
N ALA A 65 7.54 14.02 -12.89
CA ALA A 65 8.91 14.03 -13.40
C ALA A 65 9.72 12.83 -12.89
N VAL A 66 9.56 12.44 -11.63
CA VAL A 66 10.24 11.26 -11.07
C VAL A 66 9.67 9.97 -11.66
N VAL A 67 8.35 9.86 -11.88
CA VAL A 67 7.73 8.71 -12.56
C VAL A 67 8.29 8.55 -13.97
N ALA A 68 8.44 9.66 -14.71
CA ALA A 68 9.00 9.66 -16.07
C ALA A 68 10.46 9.17 -16.14
N THR A 69 11.22 9.23 -15.04
CA THR A 69 12.57 8.63 -14.97
C THR A 69 12.57 7.10 -14.87
N GLY A 70 11.40 6.48 -14.71
CA GLY A 70 11.25 5.03 -14.56
C GLY A 70 11.46 4.52 -13.13
N ARG A 71 11.61 5.41 -12.13
CA ARG A 71 11.71 5.02 -10.72
C ARG A 71 10.47 4.24 -10.26
N TYR A 72 9.31 4.75 -10.63
CA TYR A 72 8.04 4.12 -10.31
C TYR A 72 7.50 3.44 -11.57
N GLY A 73 6.88 2.27 -11.41
CA GLY A 73 6.28 1.56 -12.52
C GLY A 73 5.08 2.30 -13.14
N PRO A 74 4.54 1.81 -14.27
CA PRO A 74 3.40 2.43 -14.96
C PRO A 74 2.14 2.54 -14.10
N TYR A 75 2.09 1.81 -12.99
CA TYR A 75 1.01 1.82 -11.99
C TYR A 75 1.11 2.98 -10.99
N ALA A 76 2.13 3.84 -11.06
CA ALA A 76 2.27 4.96 -10.14
C ALA A 76 1.17 6.02 -10.32
N ILE A 77 0.75 6.22 -11.57
CA ILE A 77 -0.29 7.15 -11.99
C ILE A 77 -1.19 6.39 -12.97
N LEU A 78 -2.49 6.31 -12.65
CA LEU A 78 -3.52 5.74 -13.51
C LEU A 78 -4.56 6.83 -13.77
N ASP A 79 -4.53 7.39 -14.98
CA ASP A 79 -5.41 8.50 -15.37
C ASP A 79 -5.33 9.67 -14.36
N THR A 80 -6.40 9.92 -13.60
CA THR A 80 -6.47 10.99 -12.58
C THR A 80 -6.13 10.52 -11.17
N GLN A 81 -5.79 9.23 -10.99
CA GLN A 81 -5.52 8.62 -9.70
C GLN A 81 -4.05 8.23 -9.53
N THR A 82 -3.61 8.24 -8.28
CA THR A 82 -2.20 8.07 -7.90
C THR A 82 -2.08 6.99 -6.87
N ASN A 83 -1.13 6.09 -7.09
CA ASN A 83 -0.81 5.08 -6.09
C ASN A 83 -0.26 5.77 -4.82
N VAL A 84 -1.00 5.63 -3.72
CA VAL A 84 -0.68 6.33 -2.45
C VAL A 84 0.72 5.95 -1.94
N ALA A 85 1.15 4.71 -2.16
CA ALA A 85 2.45 4.21 -1.73
C ALA A 85 3.61 4.79 -2.54
N ALA A 86 3.43 4.92 -3.85
CA ALA A 86 4.40 5.58 -4.71
C ALA A 86 4.54 7.07 -4.32
N PHE A 87 3.41 7.73 -4.03
CA PHE A 87 3.44 9.13 -3.62
C PHE A 87 4.07 9.32 -2.22
N ALA A 88 3.83 8.40 -1.27
CA ALA A 88 4.46 8.42 0.04
C ALA A 88 5.99 8.24 -0.04
N ASP A 89 6.47 7.29 -0.85
CA ASP A 89 7.90 7.11 -1.11
C ASP A 89 8.50 8.38 -1.74
N PHE A 90 7.79 8.98 -2.68
CA PHE A 90 8.20 10.23 -3.29
C PHE A 90 8.33 11.34 -2.24
N ILE A 91 7.32 11.55 -1.38
CA ILE A 91 7.37 12.57 -0.32
C ILE A 91 8.59 12.37 0.57
N LYS A 92 8.85 11.11 0.97
CA LYS A 92 10.00 10.74 1.82
C LYS A 92 11.32 11.16 1.20
N TYR A 93 11.50 10.97 -0.11
CA TYR A 93 12.76 11.22 -0.81
C TYR A 93 12.76 12.47 -1.69
N ARG A 94 11.71 13.31 -1.63
CA ARG A 94 11.48 14.45 -2.53
C ARG A 94 12.67 15.40 -2.62
N ARG A 95 13.31 15.69 -1.47
CA ARG A 95 14.49 16.57 -1.42
C ARG A 95 15.70 15.92 -2.09
N TRP A 96 15.86 14.61 -1.93
CA TRP A 96 17.01 13.86 -2.44
C TRP A 96 16.97 13.68 -3.97
N PHE A 97 15.77 13.65 -4.58
CA PHE A 97 15.65 13.67 -6.04
C PHE A 97 16.18 14.97 -6.68
N LYS A 98 16.15 16.08 -5.95
CA LYS A 98 16.64 17.38 -6.45
C LYS A 98 18.16 17.50 -6.33
N GLU A 99 18.79 16.64 -5.55
CA GLU A 99 20.22 16.66 -5.29
C GLU A 99 20.93 15.55 -6.08
N LYS A 100 21.71 15.94 -7.10
CA LYS A 100 22.43 15.02 -8.02
C LYS A 100 23.20 13.90 -7.29
N ASN A 101 23.77 14.19 -6.12
CA ASN A 101 24.61 13.25 -5.39
C ASN A 101 23.82 12.35 -4.41
N MET A 102 22.59 12.72 -4.06
CA MET A 102 21.77 11.96 -3.11
C MET A 102 20.83 11.00 -3.81
N ALA A 103 20.46 11.26 -5.08
CA ALA A 103 19.57 10.39 -5.84
C ALA A 103 20.05 8.93 -5.91
N LYS A 104 21.38 8.70 -5.99
CA LYS A 104 22.00 7.36 -5.99
C LYS A 104 21.87 6.60 -4.65
N ASN A 105 21.61 7.31 -3.56
CA ASN A 105 21.45 6.73 -2.22
C ASN A 105 19.99 6.38 -1.92
N ILE A 106 19.06 6.72 -2.83
CA ILE A 106 17.65 6.41 -2.64
C ILE A 106 17.44 4.92 -2.97
N PRO A 107 16.93 4.12 -2.03
CA PRO A 107 16.64 2.72 -2.29
C PRO A 107 15.69 2.54 -3.48
N ALA A 108 15.81 1.39 -4.15
CA ALA A 108 14.86 0.97 -5.16
C ALA A 108 13.45 0.94 -4.55
N PHE A 109 12.47 1.45 -5.29
CA PHE A 109 11.09 1.41 -4.83
C PHE A 109 10.60 -0.05 -4.80
N ASN A 110 10.11 -0.48 -3.64
CA ASN A 110 9.50 -1.79 -3.46
C ASN A 110 8.03 -1.59 -3.08
N LEU A 111 7.13 -1.90 -4.01
CA LEU A 111 5.70 -1.72 -3.83
C LEU A 111 5.16 -2.52 -2.62
N ILE A 112 5.64 -3.76 -2.43
CA ILE A 112 5.23 -4.63 -1.33
C ILE A 112 5.67 -4.02 0.01
N ALA A 113 6.92 -3.55 0.08
CA ALA A 113 7.42 -2.87 1.29
C ALA A 113 6.69 -1.55 1.56
N ALA A 114 6.33 -0.81 0.51
CA ALA A 114 5.60 0.46 0.65
C ALA A 114 4.16 0.23 1.13
N ILE A 115 3.49 -0.82 0.67
CA ILE A 115 2.18 -1.27 1.19
C ILE A 115 2.30 -1.61 2.70
N ASN A 116 3.36 -2.32 3.11
CA ASN A 116 3.61 -2.67 4.51
C ASN A 116 3.97 -1.46 5.41
N ILE A 117 4.39 -0.33 4.86
CA ILE A 117 4.62 0.91 5.64
C ILE A 117 3.30 1.65 5.89
N ILE A 118 2.37 1.60 4.93
CA ILE A 118 1.05 2.23 5.04
C ILE A 118 0.13 1.38 5.93
N ILE A 119 0.39 0.08 5.99
CA ILE A 119 -0.21 -0.87 6.92
C ILE A 119 0.83 -1.18 8.01
N PRO A 120 1.03 -0.31 9.02
CA PRO A 120 1.99 -0.61 10.06
C PRO A 120 1.58 -1.90 10.76
N GLU A 121 2.49 -2.87 10.72
CA GLU A 121 2.54 -4.09 11.51
C GLU A 121 1.85 -3.92 12.88
N GLN A 122 0.60 -4.35 12.97
CA GLN A 122 -0.10 -4.65 14.22
C GLN A 122 -0.34 -6.16 14.32
N ALA A 123 0.63 -6.95 13.84
CA ALA A 123 0.64 -8.41 13.97
C ALA A 123 1.85 -8.92 14.78
N ALA A 124 2.41 -8.08 15.66
CA ALA A 124 3.44 -8.49 16.59
C ALA A 124 3.26 -7.81 17.96
N ARG A 125 2.11 -8.02 18.60
CA ARG A 125 1.92 -8.14 20.06
C ARG A 125 0.46 -8.33 20.43
#